data_AF-A0A1Y2JPP3-F1
#
_entry.id   AF-A0A1Y2JPP3-F1
#
_cell.length_a   1.000
_cell.length_b   1.000
_cell.length_c   1.000
_cell.angle_alpha   90.00
_cell.angle_beta   90.00
_cell.angle_gamma   90.00
#
_symmetry.space_group_name_H-M   'P 1'
#
loop_
_entity.id
_entity.type
_entity.pdbx_description
1 polymer ?
#
loop_
_entity_poly.entity_id
_entity_poly.type
_entity_poly.pdbx_seq_one_letter_code
_entity_poly.pdbx_strand_id
1 'polypeptide(L)' 'MVAGLGVPSPSAQASSSSESIPASLACELSARAINALDLARKMPSGDKRTVAMRRAAILGNAAEILTYFSAAKDRC' A
#
# COMPACT_ATOMS: atom_id res chain seq x y z
N MET A 1 -37.74 33.38 -25.23
CA MET A 1 -36.52 32.64 -25.66
C MET A 1 -35.68 32.41 -24.42
N VAL A 2 -35.57 31.17 -23.95
CA VAL A 2 -34.69 30.80 -22.83
C VAL A 2 -33.91 29.57 -23.30
N ALA A 3 -32.60 29.73 -23.47
CA ALA A 3 -31.70 28.64 -23.84
C ALA A 3 -31.50 27.75 -22.60
N GLY A 4 -31.94 26.49 -22.69
CA GLY A 4 -31.67 25.48 -21.67
C GLY A 4 -30.17 25.19 -21.65
N LEU A 5 -29.51 25.56 -20.55
CA LEU A 5 -28.12 25.23 -20.30
C LEU A 5 -28.03 23.72 -20.09
N GLY A 6 -27.41 23.05 -21.07
CA GLY A 6 -27.11 21.63 -21.03
C GLY A 6 -26.34 21.30 -19.75
N VAL A 7 -26.92 20.44 -18.94
CA VAL A 7 -26.26 19.85 -17.78
C VAL A 7 -25.02 19.09 -18.29
N PRO A 8 -23.81 19.36 -17.78
CA PRO A 8 -22.66 18.55 -18.15
C PRO A 8 -22.89 17.12 -17.63
N SER A 9 -22.83 16.13 -18.52
CA SER A 9 -22.80 14.72 -18.15
C SER A 9 -21.70 14.48 -17.10
N PRO A 10 -21.94 13.66 -16.06
CA PRO A 10 -20.90 13.25 -15.12
C PRO A 10 -20.03 12.19 -15.82
N SER A 11 -19.29 12.61 -16.83
CA SER A 11 -18.29 11.81 -17.53
C SER A 11 -16.92 12.47 -17.41
N ALA A 12 -16.64 13.06 -16.25
CA ALA A 12 -15.26 13.22 -15.81
C ALA A 12 -14.82 11.84 -15.31
N GLN A 13 -14.54 10.98 -16.28
CA GLN A 13 -13.86 9.72 -16.13
C GLN A 13 -12.66 9.98 -15.21
N ALA A 14 -12.76 9.55 -13.96
CA ALA A 14 -11.59 9.47 -13.12
C ALA A 14 -10.64 8.57 -13.90
N SER A 15 -9.57 9.16 -14.46
CA SER A 15 -8.46 8.40 -14.98
C SER A 15 -7.95 7.60 -13.80
N SER A 16 -8.52 6.42 -13.61
CA SER A 16 -7.94 5.36 -12.82
C SER A 16 -6.68 5.03 -13.60
N SER A 17 -5.62 5.80 -13.36
CA SER A 17 -4.28 5.35 -13.63
C SER A 17 -4.11 4.17 -12.71
N SER A 18 -4.53 3.01 -13.20
CA SER A 18 -4.29 1.73 -12.60
C SER A 18 -2.84 1.36 -12.88
N GLU A 19 -1.93 2.27 -12.52
CA GLU A 19 -0.51 2.03 -12.49
C GLU A 19 -0.35 0.83 -11.57
N SER A 20 -0.03 -0.32 -12.17
CA SER A 20 0.14 -1.55 -11.42
C SER A 20 1.19 -1.26 -10.38
N ILE A 21 0.81 -1.29 -9.10
CA ILE A 21 1.82 -1.24 -8.05
C ILE A 21 2.76 -2.40 -8.33
N PRO A 22 4.03 -2.14 -8.62
CA PRO A 22 4.92 -3.19 -9.09
C PRO A 22 5.02 -4.23 -7.98
N ALA A 23 4.96 -5.51 -8.36
CA ALA A 23 5.19 -6.61 -7.43
C ALA A 23 6.51 -6.47 -6.66
N SER A 24 7.47 -5.70 -7.20
CA SER A 24 8.71 -5.33 -6.50
C SER A 24 8.46 -4.57 -5.19
N LEU A 25 7.42 -3.71 -5.12
CA LEU A 25 7.15 -2.93 -3.91
C LEU A 25 6.74 -3.82 -2.74
N ALA A 26 5.91 -4.85 -2.98
CA ALA A 26 5.56 -5.81 -1.94
C ALA A 26 6.80 -6.55 -1.41
N CYS A 27 7.65 -7.03 -2.32
CA CYS A 27 8.92 -7.67 -1.96
C CYS A 27 9.85 -6.73 -1.16
N GLU A 28 9.97 -5.47 -1.58
CA GLU A 28 10.76 -4.46 -0.87
C GLU A 28 10.24 -4.19 0.54
N LEU A 29 8.92 -4.07 0.70
CA LEU A 29 8.30 -3.88 2.02
C LEU A 29 8.52 -5.10 2.92
N SER A 30 8.39 -6.32 2.39
CA SER A 30 8.71 -7.55 3.12
C SER A 30 10.17 -7.59 3.57
N ALA A 31 11.12 -7.24 2.69
CA ALA A 31 12.54 -7.19 3.05
C ALA A 31 12.82 -6.16 4.16
N ARG A 32 12.19 -4.98 4.09
CA ARG A 32 12.31 -3.96 5.14
C ARG A 32 11.66 -4.39 6.45
N ALA A 33 10.55 -5.12 6.41
CA ALA A 33 9.89 -5.67 7.60
C ALA A 33 10.79 -6.68 8.33
N ILE A 34 11.41 -7.61 7.58
CA ILE A 34 12.37 -8.59 8.11
C ILE A 34 13.56 -7.89 8.75
N ASN A 35 14.16 -6.92 8.05
CA ASN A 35 15.29 -6.15 8.58
C ASN A 35 14.91 -5.42 9.89
N ALA A 36 13.73 -4.78 9.93
CA ALA A 36 13.25 -4.11 11.13
C ALA A 36 13.02 -5.08 12.31
N LEU A 37 12.52 -6.29 12.07
CA LEU A 37 12.41 -7.32 13.12
C LEU A 37 13.78 -7.78 13.61
N ASP A 38 14.74 -7.98 12.72
CA ASP A 38 16.08 -8.43 13.10
C ASP A 38 16.82 -7.36 13.91
N LEU A 39 16.64 -6.09 13.57
CA LEU A 39 17.13 -4.98 14.38
C LEU A 39 16.43 -4.95 15.75
N ALA A 40 15.10 -5.12 15.79
CA ALA A 40 14.36 -5.13 17.05
C ALA A 40 14.78 -6.29 17.98
N ARG A 41 15.08 -7.47 17.43
CA ARG A 41 15.56 -8.64 18.20
C ARG A 41 16.90 -8.39 18.87
N LYS A 42 17.78 -7.63 18.22
CA LYS A 42 19.11 -7.25 18.75
C LYS A 42 19.03 -6.14 19.81
N MET A 43 17.90 -5.43 19.91
CA MET A 43 17.71 -4.39 20.91
C MET A 43 17.31 -4.96 22.28
N PRO A 44 17.76 -4.35 23.39
CA PRO A 44 17.21 -4.64 24.71
C PRO A 44 15.72 -4.27 24.78
N SER A 45 15.01 -4.82 25.76
CA SER A 45 13.62 -4.45 26.03
C SER A 45 13.48 -2.96 26.30
N GLY A 46 12.44 -2.34 25.73
CA GLY A 46 12.12 -0.94 25.92
C GLY A 46 11.50 -0.29 24.68
N ASP A 47 11.21 1.00 24.78
CA ASP A 47 10.44 1.72 23.76
C ASP A 47 11.05 1.65 22.36
N LYS A 48 12.38 1.71 22.26
CA LYS A 48 13.09 1.60 20.97
C LYS A 48 12.80 0.27 20.27
N ARG A 49 12.80 -0.84 21.02
CA ARG A 49 12.47 -2.17 20.51
C ARG A 49 10.99 -2.23 20.10
N THR A 50 10.09 -1.68 20.91
CA THR A 50 8.65 -1.61 20.61
C THR A 50 8.40 -0.83 19.31
N VAL A 51 9.07 0.31 19.12
CA VAL A 51 8.96 1.12 17.89
C VAL A 51 9.49 0.34 16.68
N ALA A 52 10.62 -0.36 16.80
CA ALA A 52 11.16 -1.17 15.72
C ALA A 52 10.23 -2.34 15.35
N MET A 53 9.65 -3.02 16.34
CA MET A 53 8.64 -4.07 16.12
C MET A 53 7.39 -3.52 15.45
N ARG A 54 6.88 -2.36 15.91
CA ARG A 54 5.72 -1.70 15.30
C ARG A 54 5.99 -1.32 13.84
N ARG A 55 7.17 -0.80 13.55
CA ARG A 55 7.60 -0.49 12.18
C ARG A 55 7.59 -1.74 11.31
N ALA A 56 8.13 -2.86 11.81
CA ALA A 56 8.10 -4.10 11.07
C ALA A 56 6.67 -4.60 10.78
N ALA A 57 5.78 -4.54 11.77
CA ALA A 57 4.38 -4.93 11.60
C ALA A 57 3.67 -4.09 10.53
N ILE A 58 3.86 -2.76 10.55
CA ILE A 58 3.27 -1.87 9.54
C ILE A 58 3.77 -2.23 8.13
N LEU A 59 5.07 -2.48 7.98
CA LEU A 59 5.67 -2.83 6.69
C LEU A 59 5.18 -4.21 6.19
N GLY A 60 5.06 -5.20 7.09
CA GLY A 60 4.52 -6.52 6.77
C GLY A 60 3.06 -6.44 6.30
N ASN A 61 2.21 -5.75 7.07
CA ASN A 61 0.80 -5.56 6.71
C ASN A 61 0.65 -4.85 5.36
N ALA A 62 1.48 -3.83 5.09
CA ALA A 62 1.46 -3.14 3.80
C ALA A 62 1.86 -4.07 2.65
N ALA A 63 2.87 -4.92 2.83
CA ALA A 63 3.26 -5.92 1.84
C ALA A 63 2.15 -6.94 1.56
N GLU A 64 1.48 -7.42 2.61
CA GLU A 64 0.36 -8.36 2.50
C GLU A 64 -0.82 -7.76 1.74
N ILE A 65 -1.21 -6.53 2.09
CA ILE A 65 -2.29 -5.79 1.40
C ILE A 65 -1.94 -5.62 -0.07
N LEU A 66 -0.72 -5.17 -0.39
CA LEU A 66 -0.29 -5.00 -1.78
C LEU A 66 -0.35 -6.32 -2.55
N THR A 67 0.13 -7.40 -1.95
CA THR A 67 0.13 -8.73 -2.57
C THR A 67 -1.29 -9.22 -2.82
N TYR A 68 -2.20 -9.02 -1.87
CA TYR A 68 -3.61 -9.41 -2.01
C TYR A 68 -4.28 -8.69 -3.17
N PHE A 69 -4.11 -7.37 -3.26
CA PHE A 69 -4.73 -6.57 -4.32
C PHE A 69 -4.01 -6.70 -5.67
N SER A 70 -2.72 -7.05 -5.70
CA SER A 70 -2.03 -7.38 -6.95
C SER A 70 -2.48 -8.74 -7.50
N ALA A 71 -2.65 -9.76 -6.65
CA ALA A 71 -3.12 -11.08 -7.08
C ALA A 71 -4.61 -11.12 -7.46
N ALA A 72 -5.39 -10.14 -6.99
CA ALA A 72 -6.79 -9.96 -7.42
C ALA A 72 -6.88 -9.33 -8.83
N LYS A 73 -5.87 -8.59 -9.28
CA LYS A 73 -5.84 -7.94 -10.60
C LYS A 73 -5.68 -8.93 -11.74
N ASP A 74 -5.12 -10.12 -11.50
CA ASP A 74 -4.98 -11.20 -12.48
C ASP A 74 -6.25 -12.07 -12.62
N ARG A 75 -7.33 -11.78 -11.87
CA ARG A 75 -8.59 -12.55 -11.84
C ARG A 75 -9.80 -11.82 -12.43
N CYS A 76 -9.59 -10.85 -13.32
CA CYS A 76 -10.65 -10.19 -14.07
C CYS A 76 -10.49 -10.40 -15.58
#